data_AF-A0A2N0QGN3-F1
#
_entry.id   AF-A0A2N0QGN3-F1
#
_cell.length_a   1.000
_cell.length_b   1.000
_cell.length_c   1.000
_cell.angle_alpha   90.00
_cell.angle_beta   90.00
_cell.angle_gamma   90.00
#
_symmetry.space_group_name_H-M   'P 1'
#
loop_
_entity.id
_entity.type
_entity.pdbx_description
1 polymer ?
#
loop_
_entity_poly.entity_id
_entity_poly.type
_entity_poly.pdbx_seq_one_letter_code
_entity_poly.pdbx_strand_id
1 'polypeptide(L)'
;MRQKKLKKLFIASAVTAVAASGVVAPSPTDAANQSFPDVKSSDYFHDAVMELAGRGVINGFEDGKFRPYNNVTRGQAAVIIAGALGLDTQNTTNPGFKDVPTTHPYYGAISALANAGYINGFADARSPYKFNITIYRYLS
;
A
#
# COMPACT_ATOMS: atom_id res chain seq x y z
N MET A 1 -11.41 -36.05 23.59
CA MET A 1 -12.38 -35.79 22.49
C MET A 1 -12.56 -34.28 22.36
N ARG A 2 -12.06 -33.68 21.28
CA ARG A 2 -11.78 -32.25 21.12
C ARG A 2 -13.05 -31.52 20.66
N GLN A 3 -13.69 -30.74 21.54
CA GLN A 3 -14.87 -29.95 21.19
C GLN A 3 -14.48 -28.90 20.13
N LYS A 4 -15.06 -29.05 18.93
CA LYS A 4 -14.90 -28.14 17.80
C LYS A 4 -15.56 -26.80 18.17
N LYS A 5 -14.75 -25.78 18.49
CA LYS A 5 -15.25 -24.42 18.69
C LYS A 5 -15.92 -23.93 17.41
N LEU A 6 -17.25 -23.78 17.45
CA LEU A 6 -18.03 -23.15 16.40
C LEU A 6 -17.57 -21.70 16.22
N LYS A 7 -17.25 -21.34 14.97
CA LYS A 7 -17.03 -19.96 14.53
C LYS A 7 -18.36 -19.20 14.69
N LYS A 8 -18.47 -18.37 15.73
CA LYS A 8 -19.58 -17.42 15.89
C LYS A 8 -19.27 -16.19 15.06
N LEU A 9 -19.97 -16.08 13.93
CA LEU A 9 -20.09 -14.88 13.11
C LEU A 9 -21.01 -13.90 13.86
N PHE A 10 -20.46 -12.82 14.40
CA PHE A 10 -21.23 -11.67 14.87
C PHE A 10 -21.00 -10.52 13.89
N ILE A 11 -21.95 -10.35 12.96
CA ILE A 11 -22.13 -9.11 12.21
C ILE A 11 -23.25 -8.36 12.94
N ALA A 12 -22.91 -7.32 13.68
CA ALA A 12 -23.84 -6.31 14.17
C ALA A 12 -23.04 -5.12 14.72
N SER A 13 -22.64 -4.21 13.83
CA SER A 13 -22.24 -2.86 14.24
C SER A 13 -23.51 -2.04 14.48
N ALA A 14 -23.85 -1.82 15.75
CA ALA A 14 -24.79 -0.78 16.15
C ALA A 14 -24.08 0.57 16.03
N VAL A 15 -24.54 1.44 15.12
CA VAL A 15 -24.05 2.82 15.00
C VAL A 15 -24.81 3.66 16.00
N THR A 16 -24.13 4.10 17.07
CA THR A 16 -24.61 5.24 17.87
C THR A 16 -23.94 6.50 17.34
N ALA A 17 -24.76 7.41 16.82
CA ALA A 17 -24.34 8.66 16.23
C ALA A 17 -23.70 9.61 17.25
N VAL A 18 -22.55 10.21 16.89
CA VAL A 18 -22.04 11.44 17.49
C VAL A 18 -21.88 12.47 16.37
N ALA A 19 -22.48 13.65 16.60
CA ALA A 19 -22.48 14.79 15.68
C ALA A 19 -21.18 15.62 15.78
N ALA A 20 -20.88 16.31 14.66
CA ALA A 20 -20.02 17.50 14.54
C ALA A 20 -18.49 17.38 14.72
N SER A 21 -17.79 17.05 13.63
CA SER A 21 -16.63 17.80 13.07
C SER A 21 -16.14 17.03 11.85
N GLY A 22 -15.81 17.73 10.76
CA GLY A 22 -15.42 17.13 9.49
C GLY A 22 -14.16 16.27 9.60
N VAL A 23 -14.35 14.98 9.88
CA VAL A 23 -13.40 13.92 9.57
C VAL A 23 -14.07 13.05 8.52
N VAL A 24 -13.65 13.18 7.27
CA VAL A 24 -13.93 12.13 6.28
C VAL A 24 -13.12 10.92 6.71
N ALA A 25 -13.74 10.06 7.51
CA ALA A 25 -13.24 8.71 7.72
C ALA A 25 -13.19 8.05 6.33
N PRO A 26 -12.07 7.43 5.91
CA PRO A 26 -12.11 6.60 4.72
C PRO A 26 -13.11 5.48 5.00
N SER A 27 -14.26 5.53 4.33
CA SER A 27 -15.17 4.40 4.27
C SER A 27 -14.36 3.19 3.82
N PRO A 28 -14.51 2.02 4.45
CA PRO A 28 -14.00 0.80 3.86
C PRO A 28 -14.81 0.61 2.58
N THR A 29 -14.30 1.08 1.46
CA THR A 29 -14.82 0.69 0.16
C THR A 29 -14.67 -0.81 0.12
N ASP A 30 -15.82 -1.50 0.13
CA ASP A 30 -15.90 -2.93 -0.04
C ASP A 30 -14.92 -3.36 -1.13
N ALA A 31 -14.26 -4.50 -0.92
CA ALA A 31 -13.41 -5.18 -1.90
C ALA A 31 -14.24 -5.68 -3.10
N ALA A 32 -15.01 -4.78 -3.69
CA ALA A 32 -15.98 -4.96 -4.73
C ALA A 32 -15.34 -4.47 -6.02
N ASN A 33 -14.71 -5.41 -6.72
CA ASN A 33 -14.49 -5.37 -8.17
C ASN A 33 -14.16 -3.98 -8.72
N GLN A 34 -13.08 -3.39 -8.22
CA GLN A 34 -12.69 -2.02 -8.54
C GLN A 34 -12.22 -1.98 -9.99
N SER A 35 -12.98 -1.30 -10.84
CA SER A 35 -12.70 -1.12 -12.27
C SER A 35 -12.30 0.32 -12.54
N PHE A 36 -11.26 0.51 -13.35
CA PHE A 36 -10.74 1.83 -13.69
C PHE A 36 -11.15 2.20 -15.12
N PRO A 37 -11.86 3.31 -15.35
CA PRO A 37 -12.36 3.69 -16.67
C PRO A 37 -11.25 4.06 -17.66
N ASP A 38 -10.04 4.33 -17.16
CA ASP A 38 -8.84 4.64 -17.94
C ASP A 38 -7.90 3.43 -18.10
N VAL A 39 -8.36 2.22 -17.78
CA VAL A 39 -7.67 0.95 -18.02
C VAL A 39 -8.57 0.06 -18.86
N LYS A 40 -8.18 -0.15 -20.12
CA LYS A 40 -8.94 -0.96 -21.08
C LYS A 40 -8.49 -2.41 -21.02
N SER A 41 -9.38 -3.35 -21.31
CA SER A 41 -9.04 -4.79 -21.40
C SER A 41 -7.97 -5.10 -22.46
N SER A 42 -7.76 -4.21 -23.43
CA SER A 42 -6.70 -4.32 -24.42
C SER A 42 -5.34 -3.80 -23.95
N ASP A 43 -5.27 -3.11 -22.81
CA ASP A 43 -4.02 -2.55 -22.31
C ASP A 43 -3.14 -3.66 -21.73
N TYR A 44 -1.84 -3.64 -22.05
CA TYR A 44 -0.89 -4.68 -21.62
C TYR A 44 -0.75 -4.79 -20.09
N PHE A 45 -1.13 -3.76 -19.35
CA PHE A 45 -1.11 -3.71 -17.88
C PHE A 45 -2.47 -4.00 -17.25
N HIS A 46 -3.53 -4.25 -18.03
CA HIS A 46 -4.89 -4.44 -17.52
C HIS A 46 -4.94 -5.51 -16.44
N ASP A 47 -4.48 -6.72 -16.74
CA ASP A 47 -4.60 -7.86 -15.83
C ASP A 47 -3.82 -7.62 -14.53
N ALA A 48 -2.63 -7.02 -14.63
CA ALA A 48 -1.82 -6.68 -13.48
C ALA A 48 -2.50 -5.64 -12.57
N VAL A 49 -3.11 -4.61 -13.17
CA VAL A 49 -3.83 -3.58 -12.42
C VAL A 49 -5.07 -4.17 -11.75
N MET A 50 -5.85 -4.97 -12.47
CA MET A 50 -7.06 -5.60 -11.93
C MET A 50 -6.74 -6.63 -10.84
N GLU A 51 -5.64 -7.38 -10.96
CA GLU A 51 -5.18 -8.29 -9.91
C GLU A 51 -4.80 -7.53 -8.63
N LEU A 52 -3.96 -6.50 -8.75
CA LEU A 52 -3.53 -5.70 -7.61
C LEU A 52 -4.71 -4.95 -6.95
N ALA A 53 -5.67 -4.49 -7.74
CA ALA A 53 -6.91 -3.90 -7.25
C ALA A 53 -7.78 -4.93 -6.54
N GLY A 54 -7.95 -6.13 -7.11
CA GLY A 54 -8.68 -7.24 -6.48
C GLY A 54 -8.06 -7.70 -5.16
N ARG A 55 -6.76 -7.48 -4.98
CA ARG A 55 -6.03 -7.72 -3.72
C ARG A 55 -6.07 -6.54 -2.74
N GLY A 56 -6.68 -5.41 -3.11
CA GLY A 56 -6.72 -4.20 -2.30
C GLY A 56 -5.38 -3.47 -2.19
N VAL A 57 -4.41 -3.79 -3.06
CA VAL A 57 -3.09 -3.14 -3.10
C VAL A 57 -3.17 -1.77 -3.79
N ILE A 58 -4.02 -1.65 -4.80
CA ILE A 58 -4.21 -0.42 -5.58
C ILE A 58 -5.69 -0.01 -5.51
N ASN A 59 -5.93 1.23 -5.10
CA ASN A 59 -7.27 1.81 -5.02
C ASN A 59 -7.51 2.93 -6.06
N GLY A 60 -6.52 3.22 -6.91
CA GLY A 60 -6.59 4.37 -7.82
C GLY A 60 -6.74 5.70 -7.08
N PHE A 61 -7.30 6.69 -7.77
CA PHE A 61 -7.51 8.05 -7.28
C PHE A 61 -8.98 8.26 -6.87
N GLU A 62 -9.26 9.34 -6.14
CA GLU A 62 -10.62 9.70 -5.67
C GLU A 62 -11.64 9.85 -6.80
N ASP A 63 -11.18 10.17 -8.02
CA ASP A 63 -12.00 10.24 -9.24
C ASP A 63 -12.27 8.88 -9.89
N GLY A 64 -11.85 7.78 -9.24
CA GLY A 64 -12.02 6.41 -9.71
C GLY A 64 -11.06 5.99 -10.82
N LYS A 65 -10.05 6.80 -11.15
CA LYS A 65 -9.07 6.50 -12.21
C LYS A 65 -7.81 5.82 -11.67
N PHE A 66 -7.09 5.10 -12.52
CA PHE A 66 -5.77 4.53 -12.20
C PHE A 66 -4.60 5.45 -12.59
N ARG A 67 -4.75 6.20 -13.68
CA ARG A 67 -3.76 7.08 -14.31
C ARG A 67 -2.47 6.34 -14.71
N PRO A 68 -2.55 5.32 -15.60
CA PRO A 68 -1.41 4.45 -15.92
C PRO A 68 -0.20 5.16 -16.55
N TYR A 69 -0.42 6.33 -17.17
CA TYR A 69 0.63 7.10 -17.83
C TYR A 69 1.21 8.22 -16.97
N ASN A 70 0.75 8.36 -15.72
CA ASN A 70 1.33 9.32 -14.79
C ASN A 70 2.60 8.75 -14.15
N ASN A 71 3.58 9.62 -13.90
CA ASN A 71 4.77 9.22 -13.16
C ASN A 71 4.39 8.77 -11.74
N VAL A 72 4.86 7.58 -11.36
CA VAL A 72 4.73 7.05 -10.01
C VAL A 72 5.87 7.60 -9.15
N THR A 73 5.53 8.18 -8.00
CA THR A 73 6.55 8.59 -7.03
C THR A 73 7.17 7.39 -6.34
N ARG A 74 8.40 7.55 -5.84
CA ARG A 74 9.13 6.50 -5.11
C ARG A 74 8.34 5.95 -3.92
N GLY A 75 7.62 6.83 -3.22
CA GLY A 75 6.78 6.43 -2.09
C GLY A 75 5.54 5.65 -2.49
N GLN A 76 4.87 6.03 -3.58
CA GLN A 76 3.75 5.25 -4.14
C GLN A 76 4.22 3.87 -4.60
N ALA A 77 5.38 3.80 -5.27
CA ALA A 77 5.98 2.52 -5.64
C ALA A 77 6.25 1.64 -4.41
N ALA A 78 6.76 2.22 -3.31
CA ALA A 78 6.98 1.49 -2.07
C ALA A 78 5.69 0.87 -1.53
N VAL A 79 4.58 1.62 -1.51
CA VAL A 79 3.27 1.12 -1.07
C VAL A 79 2.80 -0.05 -1.93
N ILE A 80 2.88 0.08 -3.25
CA ILE A 80 2.45 -0.97 -4.19
C ILE A 80 3.30 -2.23 -3.98
N ILE A 81 4.63 -2.11 -3.91
CA ILE A 81 5.54 -3.25 -3.76
C ILE A 81 5.33 -3.92 -2.39
N ALA A 82 5.25 -3.15 -1.30
CA ALA A 82 5.03 -3.70 0.04
C ALA A 82 3.69 -4.45 0.13
N GLY A 83 2.62 -3.89 -0.44
CA GLY A 83 1.31 -4.54 -0.49
C GLY A 83 1.30 -5.78 -1.39
N ALA A 84 1.94 -5.72 -2.55
CA ALA A 84 2.08 -6.86 -3.45
C ALA A 84 2.87 -8.02 -2.82
N LEU A 85 3.82 -7.72 -1.93
CA LEU A 85 4.58 -8.71 -1.16
C LEU A 85 3.88 -9.12 0.14
N GLY A 86 2.79 -8.46 0.54
CA GLY A 86 2.08 -8.74 1.79
C GLY A 86 2.89 -8.44 3.05
N LEU A 87 3.76 -7.42 3.01
CA LEU A 87 4.59 -7.03 4.15
C LEU A 87 3.77 -6.32 5.24
N ASP A 88 4.15 -6.52 6.50
CA ASP A 88 3.62 -5.72 7.61
C ASP A 88 4.20 -4.30 7.56
N THR A 89 3.34 -3.32 7.28
CA THR A 89 3.71 -1.90 7.19
C THR A 89 3.48 -1.14 8.49
N GLN A 90 2.90 -1.77 9.51
CA GLN A 90 2.57 -1.13 10.79
C GLN A 90 3.63 -1.45 11.84
N ASN A 91 4.11 -2.69 11.90
CA ASN A 91 5.09 -3.14 12.88
C ASN A 91 6.49 -3.24 12.27
N THR A 92 7.12 -2.08 12.05
CA THR A 92 8.42 -1.98 11.40
C THR A 92 9.47 -1.36 12.31
N THR A 93 10.73 -1.73 12.12
CA THR A 93 11.88 -1.10 12.79
C THR A 93 12.36 0.08 11.94
N ASN A 94 12.66 1.21 12.59
CA ASN A 94 13.12 2.41 11.89
C ASN A 94 14.45 2.15 11.14
N PRO A 95 14.45 2.25 9.80
CA PRO A 95 15.65 2.02 8.99
C PRO A 95 16.65 3.19 9.03
N GLY A 96 16.30 4.32 9.64
CA GLY A 96 17.20 5.46 9.85
C GLY A 96 17.27 6.46 8.68
N PHE A 97 16.37 6.39 7.70
CA PHE A 97 16.29 7.35 6.61
C PHE A 97 15.94 8.76 7.13
N LYS A 98 16.79 9.74 6.85
CA LYS A 98 16.61 11.12 7.33
C LYS A 98 15.56 11.90 6.54
N ASP A 99 15.35 11.52 5.29
CA ASP A 99 14.40 12.10 4.35
C ASP A 99 13.00 11.48 4.47
N VAL A 100 12.81 10.49 5.35
CA VAL A 100 11.52 9.83 5.59
C VAL A 100 11.18 9.88 7.09
N PRO A 101 10.53 10.96 7.56
CA PRO A 101 10.02 11.02 8.94
C PRO A 101 9.04 9.89 9.23
N THR A 102 8.93 9.46 10.49
CA THR A 102 7.98 8.43 10.93
C THR A 102 6.51 8.81 10.69
N THR A 103 6.24 10.10 10.56
CA THR A 103 4.91 10.66 10.24
C THR A 103 4.61 10.70 8.74
N HIS A 104 5.56 10.33 7.87
CA HIS A 104 5.35 10.34 6.42
C HIS A 104 4.30 9.29 6.02
N PRO A 105 3.34 9.59 5.12
CA PRO A 105 2.29 8.65 4.73
C PRO A 105 2.77 7.33 4.09
N TYR A 106 4.03 7.29 3.67
CA TYR A 106 4.66 6.11 3.05
C TYR A 106 5.70 5.46 3.96
N TYR A 107 5.90 5.97 5.18
CA TYR A 107 6.94 5.51 6.10
C TYR A 107 6.84 4.01 6.34
N GLY A 108 5.64 3.50 6.67
CA GLY A 108 5.43 2.08 6.96
C GLY A 108 5.79 1.14 5.81
N ALA A 109 5.45 1.51 4.57
CA ALA A 109 5.81 0.71 3.39
C ALA A 109 7.32 0.77 3.11
N ILE A 110 7.93 1.95 3.26
CA ILE A 110 9.37 2.14 3.09
C ILE A 110 10.13 1.34 4.16
N SER A 111 9.79 1.47 5.43
CA SER A 111 10.46 0.75 6.52
C SER A 111 10.31 -0.77 6.37
N ALA A 112 9.13 -1.27 6.00
CA ALA A 112 8.91 -2.69 5.75
C ALA A 112 9.82 -3.24 4.64
N LEU A 113 9.91 -2.53 3.51
CA LEU A 113 10.79 -2.93 2.41
C LEU A 113 12.27 -2.89 2.81
N ALA A 114 12.69 -1.92 3.61
CA ALA A 114 14.07 -1.83 4.09
C ALA A 114 14.40 -2.97 5.06
N ASN A 115 13.51 -3.24 6.03
CA ASN A 115 13.68 -4.34 6.98
C ASN A 115 13.71 -5.71 6.28
N ALA A 116 12.98 -5.86 5.17
CA ALA A 116 12.99 -7.06 4.33
C ALA A 116 14.14 -7.11 3.30
N GLY A 117 14.97 -6.06 3.21
CA GLY A 117 16.15 -6.02 2.33
C GLY A 117 15.86 -5.72 0.85
N TYR A 118 14.64 -5.34 0.49
CA TYR A 118 14.26 -4.99 -0.90
C TYR A 118 14.73 -3.60 -1.33
N ILE A 119 14.97 -2.72 -0.37
CA ILE A 119 15.46 -1.36 -0.61
C ILE A 119 16.62 -1.08 0.34
N ASN A 120 17.52 -0.19 -0.10
CA ASN A 120 18.63 0.29 0.70
C ASN A 120 18.73 1.81 0.60
N GLY A 121 19.37 2.41 1.60
CA GLY A 121 19.75 3.82 1.53
C GLY A 121 21.12 4.00 0.89
N PHE A 122 21.35 5.16 0.26
CA PHE A 122 22.71 5.58 -0.10
C PHE A 122 23.25 6.54 0.94
N ALA A 123 24.45 6.27 1.43
CA ALA A 123 25.21 7.25 2.18
C ALA A 123 25.69 8.36 1.23
N ASP A 124 25.37 9.60 1.56
CA ASP A 124 26.01 10.78 0.98
C ASP A 124 27.19 11.14 1.90
N ALA A 125 28.27 11.68 1.33
CA ALA A 125 29.40 12.26 2.08
C ALA A 125 28.98 13.29 3.14
N ARG A 126 27.73 13.81 3.09
CA ARG A 126 27.15 14.73 4.08
C ARG A 126 25.93 14.20 4.85
N SER A 127 25.46 12.96 4.62
CA SER A 127 24.32 12.43 5.38
C SER A 127 24.24 10.90 5.32
N PRO A 128 24.04 10.21 6.46
CA PRO A 128 24.29 8.78 6.51
C PRO A 128 23.40 7.92 5.61
N TYR A 129 22.13 8.24 5.30
CA TYR A 129 21.33 7.47 4.31
C TYR A 129 20.17 8.28 3.70
N LYS A 130 20.00 8.21 2.37
CA LYS A 130 18.81 8.66 1.61
C LYS A 130 18.07 7.49 0.99
N PHE A 131 16.73 7.50 1.03
CA PHE A 131 15.90 6.41 0.51
C PHE A 131 15.94 6.33 -1.03
N ASN A 132 16.50 5.23 -1.57
CA ASN A 132 16.39 4.89 -3.00
C ASN A 132 15.72 3.50 -3.22
N ILE A 133 14.94 3.39 -4.30
CA ILE A 133 14.34 2.16 -4.81
C ILE A 133 15.18 1.90 -6.04
N THR A 134 16.07 0.93 -5.91
CA THR A 134 16.76 0.35 -7.05
C THR A 134 15.99 -0.91 -7.37
N ILE A 135 15.16 -0.88 -8.42
CA ILE A 135 14.55 -2.10 -8.94
C ILE A 135 15.69 -2.88 -9.56
N TYR A 136 16.19 -3.92 -8.88
CA TYR A 136 17.13 -4.84 -9.48
C TYR A 136 16.43 -5.47 -10.68
N ARG A 137 16.86 -5.07 -11.88
CA ARG A 137 16.45 -5.67 -13.13
C ARG A 137 16.95 -7.11 -13.11
N TYR A 138 16.08 -8.07 -12.77
CA TYR A 138 16.33 -9.47 -13.09
C TYR A 138 16.22 -9.58 -14.62
N LEU A 139 17.36 -9.52 -15.30
CA LEU A 139 17.53 -10.13 -16.62
C LEU A 139 18.23 -11.47 -16.38
N SER A 140 17.60 -12.55 -16.82
CA SER A 140 18.29 -13.75 -17.29
C SER A 140 18.32 -13.69 -18.81
#